data_AF-A0A0J6WMR2-F1
#
_entry.id   AF-A0A0J6WMR2-F1
#
_cell.length_a   1.000
_cell.length_b   1.000
_cell.length_c   1.000
_cell.angle_alpha   90.00
_cell.angle_beta   90.00
_cell.angle_gamma   90.00
#
_symmetry.space_group_name_H-M   'P 1'
#
loop_
_entity.id
_entity.type
_entity.pdbx_description
1 polymer ?
#
loop_
_entity_poly.entity_id
_entity_poly.type
_entity_poly.pdbx_seq_one_letter_code
_entity_poly.pdbx_strand_id
1 'polypeptide(L)'
;MVMQFITARRLLAAALGVAAVMAGSAVPAQAQPNCTAADLAGIMSGITAATSAYLFTHPQVNDFFTSLKDVPKEDRQAALSDYATANPQVQAELQGIRQPAVDFRNRCG
;
A
#
# COMPACT_ATOMS: atom_id res chain seq x y z
N MET A 1 4.63 30.30 56.08
CA MET A 1 3.86 29.12 56.47
C MET A 1 4.25 28.02 55.49
N VAL A 2 5.44 27.41 55.54
CA VAL A 2 6.03 26.46 56.51
C VAL A 2 5.08 25.35 56.95
N MET A 3 5.60 24.11 56.82
CA MET A 3 5.23 22.82 57.42
C MET A 3 4.40 21.90 56.51
N GLN A 4 4.95 20.89 55.80
CA GLN A 4 5.77 19.73 56.18
C GLN A 4 4.98 18.61 56.87
N PHE A 5 4.75 17.52 56.12
CA PHE A 5 4.68 16.12 56.56
C PHE A 5 5.11 15.28 55.33
N ILE A 6 6.38 14.87 55.15
CA ILE A 6 7.00 13.66 55.74
C ILE A 6 5.90 12.61 56.03
N THR A 7 5.79 11.50 55.33
CA THR A 7 6.72 10.38 55.47
C THR A 7 6.49 9.34 54.36
N ALA A 8 7.58 8.84 53.80
CA ALA A 8 7.63 7.65 52.98
C ALA A 8 7.12 6.41 53.73
N ARG A 9 6.38 5.56 53.03
CA ARG A 9 6.39 4.11 53.30
C ARG A 9 6.62 3.38 51.98
N ARG A 10 7.89 3.03 51.75
CA ARG A 10 8.25 1.94 50.84
C ARG A 10 7.71 0.65 51.46
N LEU A 11 6.83 -0.05 50.75
CA LEU A 11 6.60 -1.46 50.96
C LEU A 11 6.93 -2.17 49.64
N LEU A 12 8.12 -2.76 49.61
CA LEU A 12 8.43 -3.86 48.72
C LEU A 12 7.63 -5.06 49.22
N ALA A 13 6.66 -5.51 48.42
CA ALA A 13 6.07 -6.82 48.55
C ALA A 13 6.07 -7.46 47.15
N ALA A 14 7.05 -8.32 46.91
CA ALA A 14 6.98 -9.30 45.86
C ALA A 14 5.91 -10.32 46.26
N ALA A 15 4.80 -10.34 45.53
CA ALA A 15 3.82 -11.42 45.58
C ALA A 15 3.54 -11.84 44.14
N LEU A 16 4.04 -13.04 43.80
CA LEU A 16 3.58 -13.82 42.66
C LEU A 16 2.09 -14.08 42.88
N GLY A 17 1.25 -13.45 42.06
CA GLY A 17 -0.19 -13.58 42.12
C GLY A 17 -0.78 -13.14 40.79
N VAL A 18 -1.41 -14.09 40.11
CA VAL A 18 -2.07 -13.93 38.81
C VAL A 18 -3.18 -12.88 38.93
N ALA A 19 -2.87 -11.63 38.61
CA ALA A 19 -3.88 -10.61 38.37
C ALA A 19 -4.13 -10.60 36.86
N ALA A 20 -5.22 -11.25 36.45
CA ALA A 20 -5.77 -11.14 35.11
C ALA A 20 -6.12 -9.67 34.84
N VAL A 21 -5.15 -8.93 34.31
CA VAL A 21 -5.42 -7.66 33.66
C VAL A 21 -6.23 -7.99 32.42
N MET A 22 -7.55 -7.84 32.53
CA MET A 22 -8.41 -7.57 31.39
C MET A 22 -8.12 -6.15 30.88
N ALA A 23 -6.84 -5.84 30.65
CA ALA A 23 -6.46 -4.85 29.68
C ALA A 23 -6.67 -5.55 28.36
N GLY A 24 -7.64 -5.12 27.56
CA GLY A 24 -7.76 -5.55 26.18
C GLY A 24 -6.44 -5.25 25.48
N SER A 25 -5.53 -6.21 25.47
CA SER A 25 -4.45 -6.23 24.51
C SER A 25 -5.16 -6.42 23.19
N ALA A 26 -5.43 -5.32 22.50
CA ALA A 26 -5.36 -5.35 21.06
C ALA A 26 -3.94 -5.84 20.79
N VAL A 27 -3.79 -7.17 20.69
CA VAL A 27 -2.61 -7.77 20.07
C VAL A 27 -2.57 -7.05 18.73
N PRO A 28 -1.55 -6.21 18.44
CA PRO A 28 -1.48 -5.58 17.14
C PRO A 28 -1.58 -6.75 16.16
N ALA A 29 -2.56 -6.70 15.26
CA ALA A 29 -2.69 -7.70 14.22
C ALA A 29 -1.31 -7.79 13.60
N GLN A 30 -0.62 -8.90 13.86
CA GLN A 30 0.77 -9.05 13.48
C GLN A 30 0.73 -8.98 11.96
N ALA A 31 1.18 -7.86 11.40
CA ALA A 31 1.06 -7.63 9.97
C ALA A 31 1.63 -8.87 9.29
N GLN A 32 0.83 -9.50 8.44
CA GLN A 32 1.27 -10.66 7.69
C GLN A 32 2.60 -10.27 7.03
N PRO A 33 3.63 -11.14 7.07
CA PRO A 33 4.92 -10.78 6.53
C PRO A 33 4.77 -10.34 5.07
N ASN A 34 5.35 -9.19 4.74
CA ASN A 34 5.27 -8.55 3.42
C ASN A 34 3.90 -7.95 3.05
N CYS A 35 3.06 -7.58 4.03
CA CYS A 35 1.77 -6.89 3.82
C CYS A 35 1.75 -5.46 4.41
N THR A 36 2.90 -4.78 4.38
CA THR A 36 3.02 -3.40 4.89
C THR A 36 2.86 -2.36 3.78
N ALA A 37 2.71 -1.10 4.17
CA ALA A 37 2.73 0.01 3.23
C ALA A 37 4.08 0.11 2.48
N ALA A 38 5.20 -0.27 3.12
CA ALA A 38 6.51 -0.29 2.47
C ALA A 38 6.57 -1.34 1.35
N ASP A 39 5.96 -2.51 1.57
CA ASP A 39 5.89 -3.58 0.56
C ASP A 39 5.06 -3.14 -0.64
N LEU A 40 3.88 -2.55 -0.40
CA LEU A 40 3.04 -2.02 -1.47
C LEU A 40 3.76 -0.91 -2.26
N ALA A 41 4.44 0.01 -1.58
CA ALA A 41 5.19 1.07 -2.23
C ALA A 41 6.31 0.51 -3.13
N GLY A 42 7.04 -0.51 -2.67
CA GLY A 42 8.04 -1.22 -3.48
C GLY A 42 7.44 -1.84 -4.74
N ILE A 43 6.29 -2.50 -4.62
CA ILE A 43 5.56 -3.08 -5.77
C ILE A 43 5.15 -1.99 -6.77
N MET A 44 4.55 -0.89 -6.29
CA MET A 44 4.09 0.18 -7.17
C MET A 44 5.25 0.91 -7.87
N SER A 45 6.40 1.03 -7.20
CA SER A 45 7.64 1.52 -7.82
C SER A 45 8.09 0.60 -8.95
N GLY A 46 8.08 -0.73 -8.74
CA GLY A 46 8.40 -1.71 -9.77
C GLY A 46 7.46 -1.65 -10.97
N ILE A 47 6.16 -1.54 -10.73
CA ILE A 47 5.13 -1.37 -11.78
C ILE A 47 5.41 -0.11 -12.60
N THR A 48 5.76 0.99 -11.94
CA THR A 48 6.05 2.26 -12.62
C THR A 48 7.30 2.14 -13.50
N ALA A 49 8.37 1.53 -12.98
CA ALA A 49 9.60 1.28 -13.74
C ALA A 49 9.35 0.37 -14.95
N ALA A 50 8.62 -0.74 -14.77
CA ALA A 50 8.26 -1.65 -15.84
C ALA A 50 7.38 -0.97 -16.91
N THR A 51 6.43 -0.13 -16.48
CA THR A 51 5.61 0.67 -17.40
C THR A 51 6.48 1.62 -18.23
N SER A 52 7.46 2.30 -17.62
CA SER A 52 8.38 3.16 -18.36
C SER A 52 9.18 2.38 -19.42
N ALA A 53 9.75 1.23 -19.06
CA ALA A 53 10.47 0.37 -20.00
C ALA A 53 9.56 -0.13 -21.14
N TYR A 54 8.32 -0.49 -20.83
CA TYR A 54 7.32 -0.90 -21.81
C TYR A 54 7.02 0.23 -22.81
N LEU A 55 6.76 1.45 -22.34
CA LEU A 55 6.48 2.58 -23.21
C LEU A 55 7.66 2.93 -24.12
N PHE A 56 8.91 2.85 -23.63
CA PHE A 56 10.08 3.07 -24.48
C PHE A 56 10.28 2.00 -25.58
N THR A 57 9.79 0.79 -25.36
CA THR A 57 9.85 -0.30 -26.36
C THR A 57 8.60 -0.37 -27.23
N HIS A 58 7.55 0.38 -26.90
CA HIS A 58 6.27 0.44 -27.61
C HIS A 58 5.95 1.89 -27.99
N PRO A 59 6.64 2.46 -28.99
CA PRO A 59 6.52 3.89 -29.33
C PRO A 59 5.10 4.32 -29.64
N GLN A 60 4.31 3.48 -30.34
CA GLN A 60 2.90 3.78 -30.64
C GLN A 60 2.03 3.88 -29.38
N VAL A 61 2.32 3.04 -28.37
CA VAL A 61 1.60 3.09 -27.09
C VAL A 61 2.03 4.32 -26.30
N ASN A 62 3.32 4.64 -26.31
CA ASN A 62 3.85 5.85 -25.68
C ASN A 62 3.25 7.13 -26.29
N ASP A 63 3.12 7.19 -27.61
CA ASP A 63 2.51 8.32 -28.31
C ASP A 63 1.05 8.50 -27.90
N PHE A 64 0.28 7.40 -27.82
CA PHE A 64 -1.10 7.43 -27.34
C PHE A 64 -1.18 7.96 -25.90
N PHE A 65 -0.44 7.39 -24.95
CA PHE A 65 -0.48 7.86 -23.56
C PHE A 65 0.02 9.30 -23.41
N THR A 66 0.98 9.73 -24.24
CA THR A 66 1.46 11.12 -24.27
C THR A 66 0.38 12.07 -24.79
N SER A 67 -0.39 11.66 -25.81
CA SER A 67 -1.48 12.46 -26.39
C SER A 67 -2.61 12.76 -25.40
N LEU A 68 -2.80 11.91 -24.38
CA LEU A 68 -3.82 12.10 -23.34
C LEU A 68 -3.65 13.40 -22.54
N LYS A 69 -2.47 14.04 -22.60
CA LYS A 69 -2.25 15.36 -21.99
C LYS A 69 -3.17 16.44 -22.57
N ASP A 70 -3.54 16.29 -23.84
CA ASP A 70 -4.38 17.23 -24.59
C ASP A 70 -5.87 16.84 -24.57
N VAL A 71 -6.23 15.69 -24.00
CA VAL A 71 -7.61 15.20 -23.87
C VAL A 71 -8.28 15.77 -22.61
N PRO A 72 -9.50 16.32 -22.69
CA PRO A 72 -10.29 16.74 -21.53
C PRO A 72 -10.43 15.62 -20.51
N LYS A 73 -10.41 15.94 -19.21
CA LYS A 73 -10.33 14.92 -18.14
C LYS A 73 -11.54 13.97 -18.16
N GLU A 74 -12.71 14.50 -18.47
CA GLU A 74 -13.97 13.80 -18.65
C GLU A 74 -13.93 12.77 -19.78
N ASP A 75 -13.14 13.01 -20.83
CA ASP A 75 -13.08 12.17 -22.02
C ASP A 75 -11.95 11.12 -21.96
N ARG A 76 -10.96 11.29 -21.07
CA ARG A 76 -9.80 10.39 -20.96
C ARG A 76 -10.18 8.94 -20.71
N GLN A 77 -11.19 8.70 -19.88
CA GLN A 77 -11.62 7.34 -19.57
C GLN A 77 -12.19 6.63 -20.80
N ALA A 78 -12.97 7.34 -21.62
CA ALA A 78 -13.49 6.82 -22.88
C ALA A 78 -12.34 6.51 -23.85
N ALA A 79 -11.41 7.45 -24.04
CA ALA A 79 -10.25 7.26 -24.90
C ALA A 79 -9.39 6.04 -24.50
N LEU A 80 -9.17 5.84 -23.19
CA LEU A 80 -8.47 4.66 -22.67
C LEU A 80 -9.23 3.36 -22.96
N SER A 81 -10.56 3.36 -22.79
CA SER A 81 -11.41 2.20 -23.06
C SER A 81 -11.41 1.81 -24.55
N ASP A 82 -11.55 2.81 -25.42
CA ASP A 82 -11.54 2.61 -26.87
C ASP A 82 -10.19 2.07 -27.33
N TYR A 83 -9.10 2.65 -26.82
CA TYR A 83 -7.75 2.19 -27.12
C TYR A 83 -7.51 0.75 -26.64
N ALA A 84 -7.93 0.41 -25.42
CA ALA A 84 -7.82 -0.95 -24.91
C ALA A 84 -8.63 -1.96 -25.74
N THR A 85 -9.84 -1.59 -26.15
CA THR A 85 -10.71 -2.45 -26.99
C THR A 85 -10.10 -2.69 -28.37
N ALA A 86 -9.50 -1.65 -28.97
CA ALA A 86 -8.81 -1.76 -30.25
C ALA A 86 -7.47 -2.51 -30.15
N ASN A 87 -6.85 -2.54 -28.98
CA ASN A 87 -5.51 -3.10 -28.76
C ASN A 87 -5.52 -4.14 -27.62
N PRO A 88 -6.19 -5.30 -27.79
CA PRO A 88 -6.31 -6.31 -26.73
C PRO A 88 -4.96 -6.90 -26.29
N GLN A 89 -3.97 -6.93 -27.18
CA GLN A 89 -2.60 -7.33 -26.82
C GLN A 89 -1.95 -6.33 -25.86
N VAL A 90 -1.99 -5.02 -26.17
CA VAL A 90 -1.46 -3.96 -25.30
C VAL A 90 -2.17 -3.98 -23.95
N GLN A 91 -3.49 -4.20 -23.96
CA GLN A 91 -4.26 -4.37 -22.73
C GLN A 91 -3.73 -5.54 -21.89
N ALA A 92 -3.52 -6.71 -22.48
CA ALA A 92 -3.00 -7.90 -21.78
C ALA A 92 -1.58 -7.66 -21.23
N GLU A 93 -0.70 -7.01 -21.99
CA GLU A 93 0.66 -6.67 -21.58
C GLU A 93 0.66 -5.69 -20.39
N LEU A 94 -0.13 -4.62 -20.46
CA LEU A 94 -0.26 -3.66 -19.37
C LEU A 94 -0.97 -4.26 -18.14
N GLN A 95 -1.87 -5.23 -18.31
CA GLN A 95 -2.41 -6.03 -17.22
C GLN A 95 -1.34 -6.92 -16.58
N GLY A 96 -0.47 -7.52 -17.41
CA GLY A 96 0.71 -8.28 -16.98
C GLY A 96 1.63 -7.45 -16.08
N ILE A 97 1.96 -6.23 -16.50
CA ILE A 97 2.79 -5.28 -15.72
C ILE A 97 2.18 -4.99 -14.34
N ARG A 98 0.83 -4.96 -14.22
CA ARG A 98 0.12 -4.64 -12.98
C ARG A 98 -0.23 -5.85 -12.12
N GLN A 99 0.01 -7.08 -12.57
CA GLN A 99 -0.29 -8.30 -11.81
C GLN A 99 0.28 -8.29 -10.38
N PRO A 100 1.50 -7.80 -10.11
CA PRO A 100 2.04 -7.79 -8.75
C PRO A 100 1.17 -7.03 -7.72
N ALA A 101 0.45 -5.98 -8.15
CA ALA A 101 -0.47 -5.26 -7.28
C ALA A 101 -1.76 -6.05 -7.02
N VAL A 102 -2.25 -6.79 -8.02
CA VAL A 102 -3.41 -7.69 -7.89
C VAL A 102 -3.07 -8.83 -6.93
N ASP A 103 -1.92 -9.46 -7.11
CA ASP A 103 -1.44 -10.54 -6.24
C ASP A 103 -1.24 -10.06 -4.80
N PHE A 104 -0.71 -8.84 -4.62
CA PHE A 104 -0.61 -8.22 -3.30
C PHE A 104 -1.99 -8.00 -2.68
N ARG A 105 -2.96 -7.46 -3.42
CA ARG A 105 -4.32 -7.25 -2.93
C ARG A 105 -4.98 -8.56 -2.52
N ASN A 106 -4.83 -9.61 -3.33
CA ASN A 106 -5.42 -10.92 -3.03
C ASN A 106 -4.81 -11.57 -1.79
N ARG A 107 -3.54 -11.27 -1.49
CA ARG A 107 -2.81 -11.81 -0.33
C ARG A 107 -3.00 -10.99 0.95
N CYS A 108 -3.11 -9.66 0.85
CA CYS A 108 -2.98 -8.72 1.97
C CYS A 108 -4.19 -7.78 2.16
N GLY A 109 -5.22 -7.89 1.33
CA GLY A 109 -6.34 -6.94 1.22
C GLY A 109 -7.62 -7.33 1.93
#